data_AF-A0A7L4AF47-F1
#
_entry.id   AF-A0A7L4AF47-F1
#
_cell.length_a   1.000
_cell.length_b   1.000
_cell.length_c   1.000
_cell.angle_alpha   90.00
_cell.angle_beta   90.00
_cell.angle_gamma   90.00
#
_symmetry.space_group_name_H-M   'P 1'
#
loop_
_entity.id
_entity.type
_entity.pdbx_description
1 polymer ?
#
loop_
_entity_poly.entity_id
_entity_poly.type
_entity_poly.pdbx_seq_one_letter_code
_entity_poly.pdbx_strand_id
1 'polypeptide(L)'
;QMPGTARHDREMAIQAKRNLSKTTDPVERLRLQCLARGSAGIKGLGRVFRIMDDDNSRTLDFKEFVKGLNDYAVMIDKEEAQAIFRIFDKDGSGTIDFDEFLITLRPPMSNARKEIIMQAFRKLDKTGDGVITIEDLRGVYNAKHHPKYQNGDWTEDQVFRAFLDNFDSPYDKDGKVTTEEFMNYYAGVSASIDTDVYFIIMMKNAWKL
;
A
#
# COMPACT_ATOMS: atom_id res chain seq x y z
N GLN A 1 -7.27 -14.82 20.22
CA GLN A 1 -7.68 -14.68 18.80
C GLN A 1 -9.15 -14.29 18.78
N MET A 2 -9.52 -13.18 18.14
CA MET A 2 -10.92 -12.75 18.09
C MET A 2 -11.70 -13.60 17.07
N PRO A 3 -12.90 -14.10 17.40
CA PRO A 3 -13.63 -15.07 16.57
C PRO A 3 -14.10 -14.54 15.19
N GLY A 4 -14.11 -13.22 14.99
CA GLY A 4 -14.51 -12.59 13.72
C GLY A 4 -13.48 -12.69 12.59
N THR A 5 -12.18 -12.73 12.90
CA THR A 5 -11.11 -12.74 11.88
C THR A 5 -11.00 -14.10 11.20
N ALA A 6 -11.11 -15.20 11.96
CA ALA A 6 -10.97 -16.55 11.43
C ALA A 6 -12.05 -16.95 10.41
N ARG A 7 -13.28 -16.44 10.58
CA ARG A 7 -14.37 -16.68 9.63
C ARG A 7 -14.15 -15.91 8.33
N HIS A 8 -13.73 -14.66 8.43
CA HIS A 8 -13.42 -13.81 7.29
C HIS A 8 -12.24 -14.37 6.47
N ASP A 9 -11.15 -14.78 7.14
CA ASP A 9 -9.98 -15.38 6.49
C ASP A 9 -10.33 -16.67 5.71
N ARG A 10 -11.24 -17.49 6.27
CA ARG A 10 -11.71 -18.72 5.63
C ARG A 10 -12.57 -18.43 4.40
N GLU A 11 -13.45 -17.43 4.48
CA GLU A 11 -14.25 -16.99 3.34
C GLU A 11 -13.36 -16.43 2.21
N MET A 12 -12.35 -15.62 2.57
CA MET A 12 -11.35 -15.11 1.63
C MET A 12 -10.57 -16.25 0.95
N ALA A 13 -10.13 -17.26 1.70
CA ALA A 13 -9.41 -18.39 1.13
C ALA A 13 -10.28 -19.21 0.16
N ILE A 14 -11.57 -19.40 0.47
CA ILE A 14 -12.52 -20.08 -0.42
C ILE A 14 -12.73 -19.26 -1.71
N GLN A 15 -12.92 -17.94 -1.57
CA GLN A 15 -13.09 -17.07 -2.73
C GLN A 15 -11.82 -17.02 -3.58
N ALA A 16 -10.64 -17.01 -2.95
CA ALA A 16 -9.36 -17.01 -3.64
C ALA A 16 -9.18 -18.28 -4.49
N LYS A 17 -9.53 -19.45 -3.94
CA LYS A 17 -9.52 -20.72 -4.69
C LYS A 17 -10.43 -20.70 -5.91
N ARG A 18 -11.61 -20.06 -5.82
CA ARG A 18 -12.50 -19.88 -6.98
C ARG A 18 -11.88 -18.95 -8.03
N ASN A 19 -11.30 -17.84 -7.59
CA ASN A 19 -10.72 -16.83 -8.48
C ASN A 19 -9.43 -17.32 -9.17
N LEU A 20 -8.69 -18.27 -8.58
CA LEU A 20 -7.49 -18.87 -9.20
C LEU A 20 -7.77 -19.45 -10.59
N SER A 21 -8.96 -20.06 -10.78
CA SER A 21 -9.38 -20.61 -12.07
C SER A 21 -9.70 -19.55 -13.14
N LYS A 22 -9.85 -18.28 -12.74
CA LYS A 22 -10.29 -17.18 -13.60
C LYS A 22 -9.17 -16.21 -13.96
N THR A 23 -8.10 -16.14 -13.16
CA THR A 23 -7.04 -15.16 -13.38
C THR A 23 -6.01 -15.65 -14.40
N THR A 24 -5.74 -14.81 -15.39
CA THR A 24 -4.59 -14.96 -16.30
C THR A 24 -3.37 -14.22 -15.79
N ASP A 25 -3.56 -13.18 -14.97
CA ASP A 25 -2.51 -12.33 -14.43
C ASP A 25 -1.64 -13.10 -13.41
N PRO A 26 -0.32 -13.23 -13.64
CA PRO A 26 0.57 -13.98 -12.77
C PRO A 26 0.73 -13.40 -11.35
N VAL A 27 0.69 -12.07 -11.20
CA VAL A 27 0.80 -11.39 -9.90
C VAL A 27 -0.43 -11.70 -9.06
N GLU A 28 -1.60 -11.56 -9.65
CA GLU A 28 -2.88 -11.93 -9.06
C GLU A 28 -2.93 -13.43 -8.76
N ARG A 29 -2.35 -14.29 -9.61
CA ARG A 29 -2.25 -15.73 -9.35
C ARG A 29 -1.40 -16.02 -8.11
N LEU A 30 -0.23 -15.41 -7.98
CA LEU A 30 0.63 -15.53 -6.79
C LEU A 30 -0.13 -15.04 -5.54
N ARG A 31 -0.76 -13.87 -5.62
CA ARG A 31 -1.56 -13.31 -4.53
C ARG A 31 -2.68 -14.24 -4.08
N LEU A 32 -3.48 -14.74 -5.03
CA LEU A 32 -4.57 -15.66 -4.74
C LEU A 32 -4.06 -16.98 -4.16
N GLN A 33 -2.88 -17.45 -4.58
CA GLN A 33 -2.24 -18.62 -4.00
C GLN A 33 -1.79 -18.39 -2.54
N CYS A 34 -1.22 -17.23 -2.23
CA CYS A 34 -0.91 -16.84 -0.86
C CYS A 34 -2.20 -16.79 -0.01
N LEU A 35 -3.25 -16.16 -0.52
CA LEU A 35 -4.56 -16.08 0.16
C LEU A 35 -5.20 -17.46 0.37
N ALA A 36 -5.18 -18.32 -0.64
CA ALA A 36 -5.73 -19.67 -0.57
C ALA A 36 -5.03 -20.56 0.47
N ARG A 37 -3.75 -20.28 0.76
CA ARG A 37 -2.94 -20.92 1.80
C ARG A 37 -3.07 -20.23 3.17
N GLY A 38 -3.93 -19.22 3.31
CA GLY A 38 -4.19 -18.52 4.57
C GLY A 38 -3.21 -17.39 4.89
N SER A 39 -2.44 -16.92 3.90
CA SER A 39 -1.55 -15.77 4.02
C SER A 39 -2.23 -14.48 3.58
N ALA A 40 -3.28 -14.07 4.31
CA ALA A 40 -4.08 -12.88 3.98
C ALA A 40 -3.57 -11.56 4.56
N GLY A 41 -2.79 -11.62 5.65
CA GLY A 41 -2.25 -10.45 6.34
C GLY A 41 -0.73 -10.34 6.25
N ILE A 42 -0.20 -9.24 6.76
CA ILE A 42 1.24 -8.92 6.75
C ILE A 42 2.10 -10.04 7.37
N LYS A 43 1.62 -10.69 8.44
CA LYS A 43 2.29 -11.84 9.06
C LYS A 43 2.30 -13.07 8.16
N GLY A 44 1.25 -13.27 7.38
CA GLY A 44 1.15 -14.36 6.41
C GLY A 44 2.15 -14.16 5.28
N LEU A 45 2.13 -12.99 4.66
CA LEU A 45 3.05 -12.64 3.58
C LEU A 45 4.50 -12.56 4.06
N GLY A 46 4.75 -12.10 5.29
CA GLY A 46 6.09 -12.14 5.91
C GLY A 46 6.62 -13.54 6.19
N ARG A 47 5.75 -14.55 6.28
CA ARG A 47 6.20 -15.96 6.27
C ARG A 47 6.51 -16.44 4.87
N VAL A 48 5.70 -16.05 3.87
CA VAL A 48 5.93 -16.39 2.45
C VAL A 48 7.28 -15.85 2.01
N PHE A 49 7.54 -14.56 2.23
CA PHE A 49 8.79 -13.89 1.88
C PHE A 49 10.00 -14.62 2.47
N ARG A 50 9.96 -14.93 3.76
CA ARG A 50 11.03 -15.64 4.47
C ARG A 50 11.23 -17.10 4.05
N ILE A 51 10.23 -17.71 3.41
CA ILE A 51 10.36 -19.05 2.82
C ILE A 51 11.03 -18.97 1.45
N MET A 52 10.86 -17.85 0.74
CA MET A 52 11.47 -17.61 -0.57
C MET A 52 12.93 -17.15 -0.45
N ASP A 53 13.25 -16.37 0.58
CA ASP A 53 14.58 -15.86 0.94
C ASP A 53 15.44 -17.00 1.53
N ASP A 54 16.13 -17.74 0.65
CA ASP A 54 16.89 -18.95 1.02
C ASP A 54 18.18 -18.57 1.76
N ASP A 55 18.80 -17.44 1.39
CA ASP A 55 20.05 -16.98 1.98
C ASP A 55 19.88 -16.04 3.19
N ASN A 56 18.64 -15.65 3.51
CA ASN A 56 18.28 -14.69 4.56
C ASN A 56 18.89 -13.30 4.34
N SER A 57 19.11 -12.89 3.09
CA SER A 57 19.55 -11.54 2.74
C SER A 57 18.52 -10.46 3.09
N ARG A 58 17.27 -10.85 3.39
CA ARG A 58 16.09 -9.99 3.58
C ARG A 58 15.62 -9.31 2.30
N THR A 59 16.11 -9.77 1.17
CA THR A 59 15.69 -9.40 -0.17
C THR A 59 15.49 -10.68 -0.97
N LEU A 60 14.74 -10.65 -2.06
CA LEU A 60 14.63 -11.79 -2.97
C LEU A 60 15.38 -11.47 -4.25
N ASP A 61 16.43 -12.22 -4.55
CA ASP A 61 17.03 -12.15 -5.87
C ASP A 61 16.13 -12.82 -6.93
N PHE A 62 16.47 -12.66 -8.21
CA PHE A 62 15.67 -13.22 -9.30
C PHE A 62 15.52 -14.75 -9.21
N LYS A 63 16.54 -15.46 -8.75
CA LYS A 63 16.55 -16.92 -8.65
C LYS A 63 15.66 -17.39 -7.50
N GLU A 64 15.74 -16.74 -6.35
CA GLU A 64 14.88 -16.96 -5.19
C GLU A 64 13.42 -16.66 -5.51
N PHE A 65 13.16 -15.55 -6.21
CA PHE A 65 11.83 -15.19 -6.67
C PHE A 65 11.22 -16.26 -7.59
N VAL A 66 11.96 -16.74 -8.60
CA VAL A 66 11.51 -17.80 -9.52
C VAL A 66 11.28 -19.12 -8.77
N LYS A 67 12.17 -19.50 -7.85
CA LYS A 67 11.97 -20.67 -6.99
C LYS A 67 10.69 -20.54 -6.17
N GLY A 68 10.49 -19.38 -5.55
CA GLY A 68 9.29 -19.07 -4.77
C GLY A 68 8.00 -19.17 -5.58
N LEU A 69 7.98 -18.65 -6.81
CA LEU A 69 6.83 -18.77 -7.71
C LEU A 69 6.47 -20.25 -7.97
N ASN A 70 7.48 -21.08 -8.24
CA ASN A 70 7.30 -22.51 -8.46
C ASN A 70 6.77 -23.23 -7.20
N ASP A 71 7.31 -22.93 -6.02
CA ASP A 71 6.85 -23.48 -4.74
C ASP A 71 5.38 -23.12 -4.45
N TYR A 72 4.95 -21.95 -4.92
CA TYR A 72 3.56 -21.49 -4.82
C TYR A 72 2.67 -21.97 -5.98
N ALA A 73 3.18 -22.83 -6.86
CA ALA A 73 2.51 -23.38 -8.04
C ALA A 73 2.08 -22.31 -9.05
N VAL A 74 2.89 -21.25 -9.18
CA VAL A 74 2.80 -20.25 -10.25
C VAL A 74 3.84 -20.61 -11.30
N MET A 75 3.47 -21.51 -12.20
CA MET A 75 4.33 -21.96 -13.30
C MET A 75 4.25 -20.94 -14.44
N ILE A 76 5.37 -20.30 -14.73
CA ILE A 76 5.53 -19.29 -15.79
C ILE A 76 6.88 -19.48 -16.47
N ASP A 77 7.03 -18.97 -17.68
CA ASP A 77 8.32 -18.97 -18.36
C ASP A 77 9.28 -17.91 -17.81
N LYS A 78 10.52 -17.93 -18.30
CA LYS A 78 11.57 -17.04 -17.79
C LYS A 78 11.27 -15.59 -18.14
N GLU A 79 10.72 -15.34 -19.32
CA GLU A 79 10.39 -14.02 -19.84
C GLU A 79 9.27 -13.37 -19.02
N GLU A 80 8.21 -14.12 -18.72
CA GLU A 80 7.13 -13.73 -17.81
C GLU A 80 7.67 -13.50 -16.39
N ALA A 81 8.53 -14.39 -15.87
CA ALA A 81 9.13 -14.19 -14.56
C ALA A 81 9.95 -12.90 -14.48
N GLN A 82 10.71 -12.58 -15.53
CA GLN A 82 11.46 -11.34 -15.63
C GLN A 82 10.53 -10.12 -15.67
N ALA A 83 9.40 -10.22 -16.38
CA ALA A 83 8.41 -9.16 -16.44
C ALA A 83 7.77 -8.91 -15.07
N ILE A 84 7.39 -9.96 -14.35
CA ILE A 84 6.83 -9.85 -13.01
C ILE A 84 7.86 -9.33 -12.02
N PHE A 85 9.11 -9.81 -12.10
CA PHE A 85 10.18 -9.33 -11.22
C PHE A 85 10.33 -7.81 -11.30
N ARG A 86 10.30 -7.24 -12.52
CA ARG A 86 10.31 -5.78 -12.73
C ARG A 86 9.05 -5.05 -12.22
N ILE A 87 7.93 -5.75 -12.02
CA ILE A 87 6.74 -5.16 -11.41
C ILE A 87 6.95 -5.01 -9.91
N PHE A 88 7.63 -5.97 -9.29
CA PHE A 88 7.96 -5.98 -7.87
C PHE A 88 9.12 -5.04 -7.53
N ASP A 89 10.25 -5.18 -8.24
CA ASP A 89 11.46 -4.35 -8.10
C ASP A 89 11.19 -2.95 -8.67
N LYS A 90 10.63 -2.07 -7.84
CA LYS A 90 10.19 -0.72 -8.22
C LYS A 90 11.36 0.23 -8.29
N ASP A 91 12.34 0.05 -7.42
CA ASP A 91 13.51 0.91 -7.36
C ASP A 91 14.64 0.49 -8.33
N GLY A 92 14.53 -0.70 -8.93
CA GLY A 92 15.50 -1.22 -9.89
C GLY A 92 16.79 -1.69 -9.24
N SER A 93 16.77 -2.03 -7.95
CA SER A 93 17.91 -2.53 -7.18
C SER A 93 18.39 -3.90 -7.67
N GLY A 94 17.56 -4.63 -8.41
CA GLY A 94 17.84 -5.99 -8.87
C GLY A 94 17.51 -7.06 -7.82
N THR A 95 16.94 -6.66 -6.68
CA THR A 95 16.36 -7.55 -5.67
C THR A 95 14.98 -7.00 -5.27
N ILE A 96 14.14 -7.84 -4.66
CA ILE A 96 12.82 -7.43 -4.16
C ILE A 96 12.89 -7.35 -2.64
N ASP A 97 12.69 -6.17 -2.08
CA ASP A 97 12.61 -6.04 -0.62
C ASP A 97 11.24 -6.45 -0.07
N PHE A 98 11.13 -6.48 1.26
CA PHE A 98 9.89 -6.90 1.90
C PHE A 98 8.71 -5.94 1.66
N ASP A 99 8.97 -4.63 1.56
CA ASP A 99 7.94 -3.63 1.35
C ASP A 99 7.42 -3.69 -0.10
N GLU A 100 8.31 -3.84 -1.07
CA GLU A 100 7.98 -4.08 -2.48
C GLU A 100 7.15 -5.37 -2.67
N PHE A 101 7.56 -6.44 -1.99
CA PHE A 101 6.83 -7.70 -1.99
C PHE A 101 5.42 -7.54 -1.40
N LEU A 102 5.30 -6.83 -0.29
CA LEU A 102 4.02 -6.58 0.37
C LEU A 102 3.11 -5.70 -0.48
N ILE A 103 3.61 -4.59 -1.00
CA ILE A 103 2.84 -3.63 -1.81
C ILE A 103 2.26 -4.34 -3.03
N THR A 104 3.06 -5.17 -3.70
CA THR A 104 2.65 -5.84 -4.93
C THR A 104 1.67 -6.99 -4.69
N LEU A 105 1.84 -7.76 -3.61
CA LEU A 105 0.96 -8.91 -3.32
C LEU A 105 -0.26 -8.59 -2.49
N ARG A 106 -0.39 -7.39 -1.96
CA ARG A 106 -1.57 -7.09 -1.16
C ARG A 106 -2.83 -7.05 -2.02
N PRO A 107 -3.98 -7.52 -1.49
CA PRO A 107 -5.24 -7.32 -2.17
C PRO A 107 -5.44 -5.84 -2.48
N PRO A 108 -6.04 -5.50 -3.64
CA PRO A 108 -6.47 -4.15 -3.89
C PRO A 108 -7.38 -3.70 -2.74
N MET A 109 -7.23 -2.44 -2.32
CA MET A 109 -8.04 -1.88 -1.24
C MET A 109 -9.53 -2.06 -1.53
N SER A 110 -10.31 -2.40 -0.51
CA SER A 110 -11.75 -2.49 -0.63
C SER A 110 -12.35 -1.14 -1.03
N ASN A 111 -13.51 -1.16 -1.68
CA ASN A 111 -14.21 0.06 -2.06
C ASN A 111 -14.52 0.94 -0.83
N ALA A 112 -14.75 0.34 0.34
CA ALA A 112 -14.96 1.09 1.58
C ALA A 112 -13.70 1.86 2.02
N ARG A 113 -12.50 1.26 1.91
CA ARG A 113 -11.24 1.96 2.19
C ARG A 113 -10.97 3.06 1.16
N LYS A 114 -11.18 2.77 -0.13
CA LYS A 114 -11.02 3.77 -1.20
C LYS A 114 -11.94 4.97 -0.98
N GLU A 115 -13.20 4.73 -0.63
CA GLU A 115 -14.18 5.80 -0.41
C GLU A 115 -13.82 6.69 0.78
N ILE A 116 -13.37 6.12 1.92
CA ILE A 116 -12.96 6.96 3.06
C ILE A 116 -11.68 7.77 2.76
N ILE A 117 -10.76 7.24 1.96
CA ILE A 117 -9.59 7.99 1.46
C ILE A 117 -10.05 9.14 0.55
N MET A 118 -10.97 8.88 -0.37
CA MET A 118 -11.52 9.91 -1.25
C MET A 118 -12.30 10.98 -0.48
N GLN A 119 -13.00 10.62 0.59
CA GLN A 119 -13.67 11.60 1.46
C GLN A 119 -12.65 12.50 2.18
N ALA A 120 -11.53 11.94 2.64
CA ALA A 120 -10.44 12.73 3.21
C ALA A 120 -9.81 13.66 2.15
N PHE A 121 -9.54 13.16 0.94
CA PHE A 121 -9.01 13.94 -0.16
C PHE A 121 -9.92 15.14 -0.50
N ARG A 122 -11.21 14.88 -0.76
CA ARG A 122 -12.22 15.91 -1.06
C ARG A 122 -12.39 16.94 0.07
N LYS A 123 -12.09 16.56 1.31
CA LYS A 123 -12.12 17.50 2.43
C LYS A 123 -10.97 18.51 2.34
N LEU A 124 -9.81 18.05 1.89
CA LEU A 124 -8.60 18.85 1.73
C LEU A 124 -8.66 19.70 0.47
N ASP A 125 -8.99 19.12 -0.68
CA ASP A 125 -9.15 19.82 -1.97
C ASP A 125 -10.33 20.81 -1.90
N LYS A 126 -10.04 22.09 -1.61
CA LYS A 126 -11.03 23.15 -1.45
C LYS A 126 -11.35 23.83 -2.76
N THR A 127 -10.36 23.91 -3.64
CA THR A 127 -10.53 24.45 -4.99
C THR A 127 -11.35 23.50 -5.86
N GLY A 128 -11.31 22.20 -5.59
CA GLY A 128 -12.03 21.17 -6.33
C GLY A 128 -11.40 20.85 -7.68
N ASP A 129 -10.12 21.17 -7.87
CA ASP A 129 -9.38 20.97 -9.12
C ASP A 129 -8.73 19.57 -9.21
N GLY A 130 -8.86 18.76 -8.16
CA GLY A 130 -8.35 17.40 -8.11
C GLY A 130 -6.91 17.29 -7.63
N VAL A 131 -6.29 18.39 -7.17
CA VAL A 131 -4.97 18.41 -6.54
C VAL A 131 -5.01 19.17 -5.21
N ILE A 132 -4.31 18.68 -4.20
CA ILE A 132 -4.18 19.39 -2.92
C ILE A 132 -2.92 20.24 -2.97
N THR A 133 -3.07 21.54 -2.73
CA THR A 133 -1.99 22.52 -2.72
C THR A 133 -1.88 23.25 -1.38
N ILE A 134 -0.86 24.10 -1.23
CA ILE A 134 -0.71 24.97 -0.06
C ILE A 134 -1.93 25.89 0.11
N GLU A 135 -2.54 26.33 -1.00
CA GLU A 135 -3.73 27.19 -0.98
C GLU A 135 -4.93 26.48 -0.33
N ASP A 136 -5.13 25.20 -0.67
CA ASP A 136 -6.17 24.37 -0.06
C ASP A 136 -5.96 24.19 1.45
N LEU A 137 -4.71 23.96 1.86
CA LEU A 137 -4.37 23.74 3.27
C LEU A 137 -4.57 24.97 4.15
N ARG A 138 -4.37 26.19 3.62
CA ARG A 138 -4.66 27.43 4.36
C ARG A 138 -6.12 27.51 4.83
N GLY A 139 -7.05 26.91 4.08
CA GLY A 139 -8.48 26.86 4.43
C GLY A 139 -8.85 25.75 5.42
N VAL A 140 -7.95 24.81 5.70
CA VAL A 140 -8.25 23.60 6.49
C VAL A 140 -7.42 23.50 7.76
N TYR A 141 -6.18 23.97 7.73
CA TYR A 141 -5.22 23.79 8.81
C TYR A 141 -4.64 25.12 9.27
N ASN A 142 -4.48 25.27 10.59
CA ASN A 142 -3.92 26.48 11.18
C ASN A 142 -2.45 26.24 11.58
N ALA A 143 -1.52 26.80 10.81
CA ALA A 143 -0.08 26.66 11.06
C ALA A 143 0.38 27.29 12.39
N LYS A 144 -0.41 28.18 13.00
CA LYS A 144 -0.04 28.90 14.25
C LYS A 144 0.15 28.00 15.47
N HIS A 145 -0.37 26.78 15.43
CA HIS A 145 -0.16 25.79 16.49
C HIS A 145 1.06 24.91 16.26
N HIS A 146 1.74 25.02 15.12
CA HIS A 146 2.94 24.24 14.84
C HIS A 146 4.14 24.80 15.63
N PRO A 147 4.88 23.98 16.40
CA PRO A 147 5.97 24.45 17.24
C PRO A 147 7.04 25.25 16.46
N LYS A 148 7.38 24.80 15.25
CA LYS A 148 8.36 25.48 14.38
C LYS A 148 7.87 26.81 13.78
N TYR A 149 6.56 27.04 13.77
CA TYR A 149 6.02 28.34 13.38
C TYR A 149 6.05 29.30 14.57
N GLN A 150 5.72 28.80 15.76
CA GLN A 150 5.67 29.60 17.00
C GLN A 150 7.02 30.14 17.44
N ASN A 151 8.09 29.37 17.25
CA ASN A 151 9.45 29.79 17.56
C ASN A 151 10.11 30.59 16.41
N GLY A 152 9.41 30.81 15.29
CA GLY A 152 9.88 31.60 14.15
C GLY A 152 10.85 30.88 13.20
N ASP A 153 11.07 29.57 13.39
CA ASP A 153 11.98 28.80 12.54
C ASP A 153 11.41 28.62 11.13
N TRP A 154 10.09 28.41 11.03
CA TRP A 154 9.37 28.11 9.79
C TRP A 154 8.30 29.15 9.48
N THR A 155 8.17 29.48 8.19
CA THR A 155 7.02 30.20 7.66
C THR A 155 5.80 29.28 7.59
N GLU A 156 4.61 29.86 7.42
CA GLU A 156 3.38 29.11 7.22
C GLU A 156 3.47 28.19 5.99
N ASP A 157 4.01 28.69 4.88
CA ASP A 157 4.20 27.91 3.65
C ASP A 157 5.18 26.75 3.85
N GLN A 158 6.21 26.91 4.68
CA GLN A 158 7.13 25.81 5.02
C GLN A 158 6.45 24.73 5.86
N VAL A 159 5.54 25.11 6.78
CA VAL A 159 4.73 24.15 7.53
C VAL A 159 3.84 23.35 6.58
N PHE A 160 3.15 24.03 5.65
CA PHE A 160 2.26 23.36 4.70
C PHE A 160 3.02 22.52 3.67
N ARG A 161 4.16 22.99 3.16
CA ARG A 161 5.01 22.19 2.27
C ARG A 161 5.47 20.91 2.96
N ALA A 162 5.98 21.02 4.20
CA ALA A 162 6.40 19.86 4.97
C ALA A 162 5.24 18.89 5.27
N PHE A 163 4.00 19.39 5.37
CA PHE A 163 2.82 18.54 5.49
C PHE A 163 2.53 17.79 4.18
N LEU A 164 2.49 18.50 3.05
CA LEU A 164 2.26 17.91 1.72
C LEU A 164 3.34 16.90 1.35
N ASP A 165 4.58 17.16 1.73
CA ASP A 165 5.74 16.28 1.49
C ASP A 165 5.58 14.86 2.05
N ASN A 166 4.66 14.64 3.00
CA ASN A 166 4.36 13.30 3.52
C ASN A 166 3.52 12.46 2.56
N PHE A 167 2.79 13.11 1.64
CA PHE A 167 1.89 12.47 0.67
C PHE A 167 2.40 12.58 -0.77
N ASP A 168 3.15 13.65 -1.06
CA ASP A 168 3.84 13.90 -2.32
C ASP A 168 4.78 12.73 -2.67
N SER A 169 4.91 12.42 -3.96
CA SER A 169 5.69 11.28 -4.44
C SER A 169 7.15 11.42 -4.00
N PRO A 170 7.80 10.35 -3.48
CA PRO A 170 9.22 10.41 -3.17
C PRO A 170 10.10 10.59 -4.42
N TYR A 171 9.56 10.29 -5.61
CA TYR A 171 10.26 10.36 -6.89
C TYR A 171 10.01 11.67 -7.65
N ASP A 172 8.93 12.38 -7.33
CA ASP A 172 8.54 13.62 -7.99
C ASP A 172 7.93 14.58 -6.97
N LYS A 173 8.78 15.38 -6.29
CA LYS A 173 8.32 16.32 -5.27
C LYS A 173 7.97 17.67 -5.86
N ASP A 174 6.75 17.79 -6.38
CA ASP A 174 6.32 18.96 -7.15
C ASP A 174 5.60 20.04 -6.33
N GLY A 175 5.25 19.78 -5.06
CA GLY A 175 4.51 20.76 -4.25
C GLY A 175 3.03 20.48 -4.13
N LYS A 176 2.55 19.46 -4.83
CA LYS A 176 1.14 19.14 -4.99
C LYS A 176 0.94 17.69 -4.60
N VAL A 177 -0.31 17.38 -4.30
CA VAL A 177 -0.70 16.00 -3.98
C VAL A 177 -1.92 15.67 -4.82
N THR A 178 -1.70 14.85 -5.83
CA THR A 178 -2.76 14.32 -6.68
C THR A 178 -3.58 13.28 -5.92
N THR A 179 -4.77 12.97 -6.45
CA THR A 179 -5.59 11.86 -5.93
C THR A 179 -4.83 10.54 -5.95
N GLU A 180 -3.99 10.32 -6.97
CA GLU A 180 -3.20 9.10 -7.11
C GLU A 180 -2.13 8.98 -6.02
N GLU A 181 -1.37 10.04 -5.78
CA GLU A 181 -0.33 10.06 -4.72
C GLU A 181 -0.93 9.87 -3.33
N PHE A 182 -2.04 10.56 -3.05
CA PHE A 182 -2.74 10.40 -1.78
C PHE A 182 -3.28 8.97 -1.60
N MET A 183 -3.83 8.37 -2.67
CA MET A 183 -4.28 6.98 -2.66
C MET A 183 -3.11 6.01 -2.47
N ASN A 184 -1.98 6.25 -3.12
CA ASN A 184 -0.78 5.42 -3.03
C ASN A 184 -0.17 5.46 -1.62
N TYR A 185 -0.06 6.64 -1.01
CA TYR A 185 0.33 6.79 0.38
C TYR A 185 -0.57 5.96 1.30
N TYR A 186 -1.89 6.10 1.15
CA TYR A 186 -2.84 5.35 1.96
C TYR A 186 -2.94 3.88 1.59
N ALA A 187 -2.51 3.46 0.41
CA ALA A 187 -2.34 2.06 0.07
C ALA A 187 -1.25 1.43 0.96
N GLY A 188 -0.14 2.14 1.17
CA GLY A 188 0.94 1.75 2.09
C GLY A 188 0.52 1.76 3.57
N VAL A 189 -0.29 2.72 4.02
CA VAL A 189 -0.83 2.70 5.40
C VAL A 189 -1.88 1.60 5.56
N SER A 190 -2.79 1.49 4.59
CA SER A 190 -3.77 0.40 4.50
C SER A 190 -3.04 -0.93 4.60
N ALA A 191 -1.89 -1.03 3.90
CA ALA A 191 -0.70 -1.89 4.07
C ALA A 191 -0.55 -2.73 5.34
N SER A 192 -0.58 -2.00 6.44
CA SER A 192 -0.24 -2.47 7.76
C SER A 192 -1.47 -2.74 8.61
N ILE A 193 -2.67 -2.46 8.09
CA ILE A 193 -3.94 -2.56 8.80
C ILE A 193 -4.78 -3.72 8.27
N ASP A 194 -5.03 -4.69 9.14
CA ASP A 194 -5.69 -5.96 8.81
C ASP A 194 -7.21 -5.82 8.57
N THR A 195 -7.89 -4.83 9.16
CA THR A 195 -9.36 -4.74 9.08
C THR A 195 -9.84 -3.40 8.54
N ASP A 196 -10.88 -3.46 7.70
CA ASP A 196 -11.52 -2.26 7.12
C ASP A 196 -12.11 -1.37 8.21
N VAL A 197 -12.71 -1.97 9.25
CA VAL A 197 -13.28 -1.23 10.38
C VAL A 197 -12.22 -0.39 11.07
N TYR A 198 -11.07 -0.97 11.39
CA TYR A 198 -9.99 -0.21 12.04
C TYR A 198 -9.43 0.87 11.11
N PHE A 199 -9.21 0.55 9.83
CA PHE A 199 -8.73 1.53 8.85
C PHE A 199 -9.69 2.72 8.71
N ILE A 200 -10.99 2.46 8.59
CA ILE A 200 -12.03 3.50 8.46
C ILE A 200 -12.09 4.36 9.73
N ILE A 201 -12.05 3.75 10.92
CA ILE A 201 -12.04 4.50 12.19
C ILE A 201 -10.79 5.37 12.29
N MET A 202 -9.61 4.83 11.94
CA MET A 202 -8.36 5.58 11.91
C MET A 202 -8.48 6.79 10.97
N MET A 203 -8.98 6.59 9.75
CA MET A 203 -9.16 7.67 8.77
C MET A 203 -10.14 8.73 9.25
N LYS A 204 -11.29 8.34 9.81
CA LYS A 204 -12.27 9.27 10.37
C LYS A 204 -11.69 10.11 11.50
N ASN A 205 -10.92 9.48 12.39
CA ASN A 205 -10.29 10.18 13.51
C ASN A 205 -9.17 11.13 13.08
N ALA A 206 -8.34 10.69 12.12
CA ALA A 206 -7.22 11.47 11.58
C ALA A 206 -7.73 12.71 10.83
N TRP A 207 -8.74 12.52 9.97
CA TRP A 207 -9.24 13.59 9.10
C TRP A 207 -10.49 14.29 9.62
N LYS A 208 -11.01 13.92 10.79
CA LYS A 208 -12.25 14.46 11.39
C LYS A 208 -13.43 14.38 10.40
N LEU A 209 -13.68 13.18 9.89
CA LEU A 209 -14.81 12.84 9.00
C LEU A 209 -15.99 12.25 9.76
#